data_AF-A0A7J7NLC9-F1
#
_entry.id   AF-A0A7J7NLC9-F1
#
_cell.length_a   1.000
_cell.length_b   1.000
_cell.length_c   1.000
_cell.angle_alpha   90.00
_cell.angle_beta   90.00
_cell.angle_gamma   90.00
#
_symmetry.space_group_name_H-M   'P 1'
#
loop_
_entity.id
_entity.type
_entity.pdbx_description
1 polymer ?
#
loop_
_entity_poly.entity_id
_entity_poly.type
_entity_poly.pdbx_seq_one_letter_code
_entity_poly.pdbx_strand_id
1 'polypeptide(L)' 'MLTGGRNRGRVGIIKSREKHKDSFEIINVQDAIGHGFVTRLSYVYTIGKGAKPKYSPQGQGYQVVHP' A
#
# COMPACT_ATOMS: atom_id res chain seq x y z
N MET A 1 2.42 3.07 -1.58
CA MET A 1 3.61 3.12 -0.70
C MET A 1 3.20 3.54 0.68
N LEU A 2 3.77 2.94 1.72
CA LEU A 2 3.48 3.33 3.10
C LEU A 2 4.56 4.25 3.66
N THR A 3 4.15 5.40 4.19
CA THR A 3 5.06 6.46 4.67
C THR A 3 5.22 6.49 6.19
N GLY A 4 4.37 5.77 6.94
CA GLY A 4 4.38 5.78 8.41
C GLY A 4 3.96 4.46 9.06
N GLY A 5 4.06 4.40 10.39
CA GLY A 5 3.71 3.23 11.20
C GLY A 5 4.67 2.05 11.06
N ARG A 6 4.25 0.87 11.55
CA ARG A 6 5.04 -0.39 11.54
C ARG A 6 5.34 -0.91 10.13
N ASN A 7 4.49 -0.58 9.15
CA ASN A 7 4.60 -1.05 7.77
C ASN A 7 5.27 -0.03 6.83
N ARG A 8 5.93 1.01 7.37
CA ARG A 8 6.63 2.04 6.58
C ARG A 8 7.63 1.43 5.59
N GLY A 9 7.69 1.97 4.38
CA GLY A 9 8.55 1.49 3.29
C GLY A 9 7.94 0.37 2.45
N ARG A 10 6.93 -0.35 2.96
CA ARG A 10 6.26 -1.42 2.18
C ARG A 10 5.41 -0.83 1.07
N VAL A 11 5.28 -1.60 -0.01
CA VAL A 11 4.39 -1.26 -1.11
C VAL A 11 3.55 -2.45 -1.54
N GLY A 12 2.33 -2.14 -1.96
CA GLY A 12 1.34 -3.11 -2.39
C GLY A 12 0.15 -2.42 -3.04
N ILE A 13 -0.82 -3.23 -3.44
CA ILE A 13 -2.07 -2.81 -4.08
C ILE A 13 -3.12 -2.63 -2.99
N ILE A 14 -3.84 -1.51 -3.03
CA ILE A 14 -4.99 -1.27 -2.16
C ILE A 14 -6.13 -2.20 -2.58
N LYS A 15 -6.63 -3.02 -1.65
CA LYS A 15 -7.74 -3.94 -1.87
C LYS A 15 -9.07 -3.34 -1.48
N SER A 16 -9.12 -2.68 -0.32
CA SER A 16 -10.33 -2.01 0.15
C SER A 16 -10.00 -0.79 1.00
N ARG A 17 -10.97 0.11 1.07
CA ARG A 17 -10.97 1.32 1.91
C ARG A 17 -12.20 1.25 2.80
N GLU A 18 -11.97 1.12 4.09
CA GLU A 18 -13.01 1.09 5.11
C GLU A 18 -13.11 2.49 5.72
N LYS A 19 -14.27 3.11 5.51
CA LYS A 19 -14.57 4.44 6.03
C LYS A 19 -15.36 4.33 7.32
N HIS A 20 -14.81 4.89 8.38
CA HIS A 20 -15.48 4.98 9.67
C HIS A 20 -15.83 6.44 9.94
N LYS A 21 -17.06 6.70 10.40
CA LYS A 21 -17.49 8.04 10.80
C LYS A 21 -16.70 8.44 12.06
N ASP A 22 -16.19 9.67 12.09
CA ASP A 22 -15.48 10.26 13.23
C ASP A 22 -14.20 9.51 13.68
N SER A 23 -13.64 8.66 12.81
CA SER A 23 -12.41 7.91 13.07
C SER A 23 -11.52 7.85 11.83
N PHE A 24 -10.35 7.21 11.96
CA PHE A 24 -9.42 7.02 10.86
C PHE A 24 -9.98 6.06 9.84
N GLU A 25 -9.75 6.37 8.57
CA GLU A 25 -10.01 5.43 7.50
C GLU A 25 -8.94 4.35 7.45
N ILE A 26 -9.39 3.12 7.30
CA ILE A 26 -8.55 1.93 7.29
C ILE A 26 -8.39 1.44 5.86
N ILE A 27 -7.15 1.16 5.48
CA ILE A 27 -6.77 0.71 4.15
C ILE A 27 -6.17 -0.70 4.26
N ASN A 28 -6.80 -1.64 3.55
CA ASN A 28 -6.25 -2.98 3.37
C ASN A 28 -5.37 -3.00 2.12
N VAL A 29 -4.14 -3.46 2.28
CA VAL A 29 -3.13 -3.52 1.22
C VAL A 29 -2.60 -4.94 1.12
N GLN A 30 -2.37 -5.40 -0.12
CA GLN A 30 -1.68 -6.65 -0.39
C GLN A 30 -0.38 -6.36 -1.13
N ASP A 31 0.75 -6.88 -0.65
CA ASP A 31 2.01 -6.78 -1.39
C ASP A 31 2.13 -7.80 -2.53
N ALA A 32 3.24 -7.73 -3.25
CA ALA A 32 3.52 -8.59 -4.40
C ALA A 32 3.63 -10.09 -4.05
N ILE A 33 3.98 -10.42 -2.80
CA ILE A 33 4.15 -11.80 -2.32
C ILE A 33 2.80 -12.36 -1.83
N GLY A 34 1.76 -11.52 -1.76
CA GLY A 34 0.42 -11.91 -1.34
C GLY A 34 0.13 -11.63 0.13
N HIS A 35 1.08 -11.08 0.90
CA HIS A 35 0.86 -10.74 2.29
C HIS A 35 -0.07 -9.52 2.41
N GLY A 36 -1.18 -9.73 3.10
CA GLY A 36 -2.11 -8.68 3.48
C GLY A 36 -1.67 -7.94 4.73
N PHE A 37 -1.82 -6.61 4.74
CA PHE A 37 -1.66 -5.80 5.94
C PHE A 37 -2.57 -4.58 5.89
N VAL A 38 -2.75 -4.00 7.08
CA VAL A 38 -3.68 -2.91 7.32
C VAL A 38 -2.92 -1.67 7.76
N THR A 39 -3.37 -0.50 7.32
CA THR A 39 -2.81 0.79 7.73
C THR A 39 -3.88 1.88 7.71
N ARG A 40 -3.56 3.04 8.29
CA ARG A 40 -4.40 4.24 8.19
C ARG A 40 -4.18 4.93 6.86
N LEU A 41 -5.23 5.55 6.30
CA LEU A 41 -5.13 6.31 5.05
C LEU A 41 -4.05 7.40 5.10
N SER A 42 -3.85 8.05 6.25
CA SER A 42 -2.83 9.09 6.44
C SER A 42 -1.40 8.61 6.18
N TYR A 43 -1.14 7.30 6.22
CA TYR A 43 0.17 6.70 5.94
C TYR A 43 0.29 6.14 4.52
N VAL A 44 -0.71 6.32 3.66
CA VAL A 44 -0.73 5.76 2.30
C VAL A 44 -0.45 6.85 1.29
N TYR A 45 0.60 6.65 0.49
CA TYR A 45 0.92 7.46 -0.67
C TYR A 45 0.74 6.65 -1.96
N THR A 46 -0.09 7.14 -2.88
CA THR A 46 -0.37 6.47 -4.15
C THR A 46 0.73 6.77 -5.17
N ILE A 47 1.36 5.73 -5.71
CA ILE A 47 2.49 5.85 -6.65
C ILE A 47 2.17 5.37 -8.07
N GLY A 48 0.93 4.93 -8.30
CA GLY A 48 0.49 4.38 -9.58
C GLY A 48 -0.96 3.92 -9.55
N LYS A 49 -1.46 3.44 -10.68
CA LYS A 49 -2.80 2.85 -10.83
C LYS A 49 -2.63 1.40 -11.28
N GLY A 50 -3.28 0.48 -10.58
CA GLY A 50 -3.09 -0.96 -10.81
C GLY A 50 -1.69 -1.43 -10.38
N ALA A 51 -1.21 -2.50 -10.99
CA ALA A 51 0.09 -3.10 -10.67
C ALA A 51 1.30 -2.32 -11.23
N LYS A 52 1.07 -1.32 -12.11
CA LYS A 52 2.14 -0.52 -12.71
C LYS A 52 2.38 0.76 -11.91
N PRO A 53 3.49 0.87 -11.15
CA PRO A 53 3.86 2.14 -10.54
C PRO A 53 4.32 3.14 -11.60
N LYS A 54 4.08 4.44 -11.37
CA LYS A 54 4.62 5.53 -12.21
C LYS A 54 6.10 5.78 -11.95
N TYR A 55 6.58 5.40 -10.76
CA TYR A 55 7.97 5.55 -10.34
C TYR A 55 8.40 4.29 -9.59
N SER A 56 9.58 3.76 -9.90
CA SER A 56 10.15 2.61 -9.18
C SER A 56 10.67 3.10 -7.81
N PRO A 57 10.08 2.69 -6.68
CA PRO A 57 10.64 3.04 -5.38
C PRO A 57 11.96 2.28 -5.20
N GLN A 58 13.05 3.01 -5.04
CA GLN A 58 14.37 2.46 -4.79
C GLN A 58 14.42 1.93 -3.36
N GLY A 59 14.64 0.63 -3.20
CA GLY A 59 14.83 -0.03 -1.91
C GLY A 59 13.61 -0.82 -1.42
N GLN A 60 13.86 -2.12 -1.21
CA GLN A 60 13.06 -3.09 -0.44
C GLN A 60 11.64 -3.38 -0.93
N GLY A 61 11.52 -4.48 -1.70
CA GLY A 61 10.28 -5.26 -1.77
C GLY A 61 9.37 -5.02 -2.97
N TYR A 62 9.79 -4.23 -3.96
CA TYR A 62 9.06 -4.18 -5.23
C TYR A 62 9.44 -5.36 -6.12
N GLN A 63 8.66 -6.44 -6.07
CA GLN A 63 8.52 -7.33 -7.20
C GLN A 63 7.32 -6.83 -8.01
N VAL A 64 7.57 -6.24 -9.18
CA VAL A 64 6.53 -6.18 -10.21
C VAL A 64 6.38 -7.62 -10.67
N VAL A 65 5.43 -8.36 -10.10
CA VAL A 65 5.06 -9.68 -10.63
C VAL A 65 4.45 -9.39 -12.00
N HIS A 66 5.25 -9.57 -13.04
CA HIS A 66 4.72 -9.67 -14.40
C HIS A 66 3.92 -10.99 -14.46
N PRO A 67 2.73 -10.97 -15.09
CA PRO A 67 1.95 -12.19 -15.32
C PRO A 67 2.71 -13.19 -16.18
#